data_AF-A0AAD8XYG6-F1
#
_entry.id   AF-A0AAD8XYG6-F1
#
_cell.length_a   1.000
_cell.length_b   1.000
_cell.length_c   1.000
_cell.angle_alpha   90.00
_cell.angle_beta   90.00
_cell.angle_gamma   90.00
#
_symmetry.space_group_name_H-M   'P 1'
#
loop_
_entity.id
_entity.type
_entity.pdbx_description
1 polymer ?
#
loop_
_entity_poly.entity_id
_entity_poly.type
_entity_poly.pdbx_seq_one_letter_code
_entity_poly.pdbx_strand_id
1 'polypeptide(L)'
;MEIALLPPSQRPYLEQRLLTIVTMIRAATSSALRRAIRSSTRGAPSCAVPGNMSFHASAKREEEASAEAAVPVESKGGLFGTGLSEWFALPIGITAAVPLVKFDWYVINEETQLLAVFLAFCVTVYTQGGDAIYKALDQKAVDLLKEHTEAEDKVIEALEQKLVFLKANQNMVNDFEAINEIRAETYEKLNAAGAIKPQHDFKAQVQKMLNMIAQEEASHTEKVKTALMAEATATVTEQFSTDKALKKAALDAAISKIKGGKAGVDPIQAAFVQFFKDKAAAVKASGDDSEEKAQREAMIAKMNSVAKNEGFFFQFDSKGTPSL
;
A
#
# COMPACT_ATOMS: atom_id res chain seq x y z
N MET A 1 13.31 8.71 10.69
CA MET A 1 14.60 8.78 11.42
C MET A 1 15.04 7.36 11.80
N GLU A 2 15.01 6.44 10.83
CA GLU A 2 15.11 4.98 11.07
C GLU A 2 16.10 4.29 10.12
N ILE A 3 16.85 5.07 9.34
CA ILE A 3 17.82 4.57 8.34
C ILE A 3 19.21 4.29 8.98
N ALA A 4 19.42 4.71 10.23
CA ALA A 4 20.72 4.66 10.89
C ALA A 4 21.11 3.28 11.48
N LEU A 5 20.16 2.33 11.59
CA LEU A 5 20.35 1.07 12.32
C LEU A 5 20.57 -0.18 11.45
N LEU A 6 20.67 -0.04 10.13
CA LEU A 6 20.92 -1.17 9.22
C LEU A 6 22.41 -1.34 8.86
N PRO A 7 22.87 -2.59 8.67
CA PRO A 7 24.27 -2.93 8.38
C PRO A 7 24.74 -2.25 7.07
N PRO A 8 26.03 -1.88 6.99
CA PRO A 8 26.57 -1.04 5.92
C PRO A 8 26.46 -1.64 4.51
N SER A 9 26.14 -2.93 4.37
CA SER A 9 25.95 -3.61 3.09
C SER A 9 24.59 -3.36 2.41
N GLN A 10 23.60 -2.80 3.11
CA GLN A 10 22.23 -2.63 2.57
C GLN A 10 21.80 -1.18 2.30
N ARG A 11 22.60 -0.20 2.72
CA ARG A 11 22.30 1.24 2.55
C ARG A 11 22.18 1.72 1.09
N PRO A 12 23.02 1.27 0.12
CA PRO A 12 22.93 1.81 -1.25
C PRO A 12 21.65 1.38 -2.00
N TYR A 13 21.05 0.25 -1.62
CA TYR A 13 19.83 -0.27 -2.27
C TYR A 13 18.54 0.42 -1.81
N LEU A 14 18.50 0.93 -0.58
CA LEU A 14 17.32 1.59 -0.01
C LEU A 14 17.23 3.06 -0.44
N GLU A 15 18.35 3.77 -0.55
CA GLU A 15 18.37 5.14 -1.07
C GLU A 15 17.95 5.17 -2.54
N GLN A 16 18.41 4.19 -3.34
CA GLN A 16 18.04 4.10 -4.75
C GLN A 16 16.54 3.82 -4.92
N ARG A 17 15.93 2.96 -4.09
CA ARG A 17 14.48 2.68 -4.14
C ARG A 17 13.62 3.85 -3.67
N LEU A 18 14.04 4.60 -2.65
CA LEU A 18 13.30 5.78 -2.17
C LEU A 18 13.31 6.92 -3.20
N LEU A 19 14.44 7.14 -3.89
CA LEU A 19 14.53 8.10 -4.98
C LEU A 19 13.62 7.73 -6.16
N THR A 20 13.50 6.45 -6.52
CA THR A 20 12.60 6.01 -7.60
C THR A 20 11.12 6.15 -7.20
N ILE A 21 10.76 5.88 -5.94
CA ILE A 21 9.37 6.01 -5.47
C ILE A 21 8.94 7.48 -5.39
N VAL A 22 9.80 8.37 -4.88
CA VAL A 22 9.49 9.80 -4.77
C VAL A 22 9.38 10.46 -6.15
N THR A 23 10.22 10.06 -7.10
CA THR A 23 10.15 10.57 -8.48
C THR A 23 8.89 10.10 -9.21
N MET A 24 8.42 8.86 -9.01
CA MET A 24 7.17 8.37 -9.60
C MET A 24 5.92 9.04 -9.01
N ILE A 25 5.87 9.31 -7.70
CA ILE A 25 4.72 9.98 -7.06
C ILE A 25 4.60 11.45 -7.52
N ARG A 26 5.73 12.11 -7.79
CA ARG A 26 5.75 13.49 -8.30
C ARG A 26 5.36 13.59 -9.79
N ALA A 27 5.63 12.54 -10.57
CA ALA A 27 5.19 12.47 -11.96
C ALA A 27 3.66 12.24 -12.08
N ALA A 28 3.09 11.37 -11.25
CA ALA A 28 1.66 11.04 -11.28
C ALA A 28 0.74 12.20 -10.83
N THR A 29 1.21 13.07 -9.94
CA THR A 29 0.45 14.23 -9.46
C THR A 29 0.41 15.38 -10.47
N SER A 30 1.41 15.48 -11.35
CA SER A 30 1.49 16.55 -12.37
C SER A 30 0.62 16.29 -13.62
N SER A 31 0.27 15.04 -13.91
CA SER A 31 -0.52 14.65 -15.08
C SER A 31 -2.04 14.68 -14.84
N ALA A 32 -2.49 14.45 -13.60
CA ALA A 32 -3.91 14.56 -13.23
C ALA A 32 -4.40 16.02 -13.23
N LEU A 33 -3.55 16.97 -12.80
CA LEU A 33 -3.94 18.38 -12.69
C LEU A 33 -4.08 19.09 -14.05
N ARG A 34 -3.40 18.63 -15.10
CA ARG A 34 -3.48 19.22 -16.45
C ARG A 34 -4.70 18.77 -17.26
N ARG A 35 -5.40 17.70 -16.85
CA ARG A 35 -6.61 17.22 -17.54
C ARG A 35 -7.91 17.81 -16.99
N ALA A 36 -7.88 18.37 -15.78
CA ALA A 36 -9.05 18.96 -15.11
C ALA A 36 -9.36 20.42 -15.53
N ILE A 37 -8.43 21.12 -16.20
CA ILE A 37 -8.55 22.56 -16.47
C ILE A 37 -9.13 22.87 -17.86
N ARG A 38 -9.48 21.87 -18.69
CA ARG A 38 -9.88 22.10 -20.10
C ARG A 38 -11.33 21.80 -20.48
N SER A 39 -12.26 21.58 -19.54
CA SER A 39 -13.66 21.29 -19.90
C SER A 39 -14.74 22.21 -19.28
N SER A 40 -14.38 23.35 -18.68
CA SER A 40 -15.36 24.28 -18.11
C SER A 40 -15.54 25.54 -18.97
N THR A 41 -16.08 25.39 -20.19
CA THR A 41 -16.70 26.53 -20.91
C THR A 41 -17.43 26.04 -22.15
N ARG A 42 -18.75 25.80 -22.03
CA ARG A 42 -19.77 26.23 -22.99
C ARG A 42 -21.15 25.71 -22.59
N GLY A 43 -22.05 26.65 -22.31
CA GLY A 43 -23.46 26.60 -22.70
C GLY A 43 -24.36 25.59 -21.98
N ALA A 44 -25.12 26.08 -21.01
CA ALA A 44 -26.41 25.48 -20.68
C ALA A 44 -27.37 25.59 -21.88
N PRO A 45 -28.26 24.60 -22.09
CA PRO A 45 -29.58 24.86 -22.62
C PRO A 45 -30.66 24.61 -21.58
N SER A 46 -31.63 25.52 -21.57
CA SER A 46 -32.88 25.49 -20.84
C SER A 46 -33.87 24.45 -21.39
N CYS A 47 -34.74 23.97 -20.52
CA CYS A 47 -36.15 23.58 -20.74
C CYS A 47 -36.50 22.72 -21.97
N ALA A 48 -36.78 21.43 -21.74
CA ALA A 48 -37.96 20.76 -22.28
C ALA A 48 -38.22 19.48 -21.47
N VAL A 49 -39.39 19.42 -20.84
CA VAL A 49 -39.96 18.19 -20.26
C VAL A 49 -40.27 17.24 -21.43
N PRO A 50 -39.73 16.01 -21.48
CA PRO A 50 -40.32 14.98 -22.31
C PRO A 50 -41.47 14.36 -21.53
N GLY A 51 -42.67 14.49 -22.09
CA GLY A 51 -43.89 13.87 -21.59
C GLY A 51 -43.79 12.34 -21.55
N ASN A 52 -44.66 11.77 -20.74
CA ASN A 52 -44.95 10.35 -20.56
C ASN A 52 -44.60 9.49 -21.79
N MET A 53 -43.42 8.87 -21.76
CA MET A 53 -43.13 7.70 -22.58
C MET A 53 -43.76 6.51 -21.86
N SER A 54 -44.92 6.09 -22.36
CA SER A 54 -45.59 4.85 -21.98
C SER A 54 -44.64 3.68 -22.18
N PHE A 55 -44.28 3.04 -21.06
CA PHE A 55 -43.68 1.72 -21.03
C PHE A 55 -44.58 0.74 -21.79
N HIS A 56 -44.17 0.33 -22.98
CA HIS A 56 -44.64 -0.94 -23.53
C HIS A 56 -43.84 -2.04 -22.83
N ALA A 57 -44.31 -2.42 -21.64
CA ALA A 57 -43.91 -3.65 -20.99
C ALA A 57 -44.28 -4.81 -21.91
N SER A 58 -43.28 -5.42 -22.55
CA SER A 58 -43.40 -6.74 -23.14
C SER A 58 -43.73 -7.73 -22.02
N ALA A 59 -45.01 -8.07 -21.90
CA ALA A 59 -45.45 -9.15 -21.04
C ALA A 59 -44.78 -10.46 -21.47
N LYS A 60 -44.32 -11.21 -20.48
CA LYS A 60 -43.77 -12.56 -20.56
C LYS A 60 -44.79 -13.47 -21.28
N ARG A 61 -44.46 -14.00 -22.47
CA ARG A 61 -45.23 -15.08 -23.13
C ARG A 61 -44.63 -16.43 -22.75
N GLU A 62 -45.01 -16.92 -21.57
CA GLU A 62 -44.97 -18.35 -21.24
C GLU A 62 -46.40 -18.88 -21.44
N GLU A 63 -46.73 -19.27 -22.67
CA GLU A 63 -47.73 -20.30 -23.00
C GLU A 63 -47.62 -20.57 -24.52
N GLU A 64 -47.75 -21.85 -24.87
CA GLU A 64 -47.72 -22.44 -26.23
C GLU A 64 -46.35 -22.92 -26.76
N ALA A 65 -45.80 -23.92 -26.06
CA ALA A 65 -45.17 -25.05 -26.74
C ALA A 65 -46.05 -26.30 -26.50
N SER A 66 -46.45 -26.94 -27.60
CA SER A 66 -47.15 -28.24 -27.66
C SER A 66 -48.67 -28.25 -27.44
N ALA A 67 -49.41 -27.71 -28.40
CA ALA A 67 -50.62 -28.37 -28.88
C ALA A 67 -50.83 -28.01 -30.36
N GLU A 68 -51.33 -28.99 -31.12
CA GLU A 68 -51.75 -28.89 -32.53
C GLU A 68 -50.66 -29.15 -33.57
N ALA A 69 -50.57 -30.45 -33.88
CA ALA A 69 -50.37 -30.98 -35.21
C ALA A 69 -50.70 -29.98 -36.32
N ALA A 70 -49.75 -29.79 -37.23
CA ALA A 70 -49.98 -29.16 -38.51
C ALA A 70 -51.06 -29.95 -39.28
N VAL A 71 -52.31 -29.60 -39.05
CA VAL A 71 -53.40 -29.81 -40.01
C VAL A 71 -53.05 -28.90 -41.18
N PRO A 72 -53.00 -29.40 -42.43
CA PRO A 72 -52.70 -28.55 -43.56
C PRO A 72 -53.79 -27.49 -43.63
N VAL A 73 -53.43 -26.22 -43.45
CA VAL A 73 -54.36 -25.12 -43.69
C VAL A 73 -54.71 -25.22 -45.16
N GLU A 74 -55.94 -25.68 -45.40
CA GLU A 74 -56.53 -25.83 -46.72
C GLU A 74 -56.28 -24.58 -47.55
N SER A 75 -55.84 -24.80 -48.78
CA SER A 75 -55.79 -23.78 -49.81
C SER A 75 -57.10 -22.97 -49.78
N LYS A 76 -57.03 -21.68 -49.44
CA LYS A 76 -58.07 -20.72 -49.81
C LYS A 76 -58.05 -20.56 -51.33
N GLY A 77 -58.59 -21.57 -52.01
CA GLY A 77 -58.85 -21.57 -53.43
C GLY A 77 -60.15 -20.82 -53.73
N GLY A 78 -60.13 -20.04 -54.80
CA GLY A 78 -61.31 -19.39 -55.36
C GLY A 78 -61.38 -17.89 -55.13
N LEU A 79 -61.86 -17.17 -56.15
CA LEU A 79 -61.62 -15.77 -56.49
C LEU A 79 -61.70 -14.73 -55.36
N PHE A 80 -62.37 -15.00 -54.23
CA PHE A 80 -62.38 -14.12 -53.04
C PHE A 80 -62.54 -14.90 -51.72
N GLY A 81 -61.88 -16.07 -51.58
CA GLY A 81 -61.98 -16.88 -50.37
C GLY A 81 -63.35 -17.50 -50.12
N THR A 82 -64.19 -17.59 -51.15
CA THR A 82 -65.55 -18.15 -51.10
C THR A 82 -65.64 -19.60 -51.58
N GLY A 83 -64.52 -20.27 -51.84
CA GLY A 83 -64.50 -21.68 -52.28
C GLY A 83 -65.04 -21.93 -53.69
N LEU A 84 -65.36 -20.89 -54.46
CA LEU A 84 -65.75 -21.01 -55.87
C LEU A 84 -64.48 -21.15 -56.73
N SER A 85 -64.28 -22.32 -57.32
CA SER A 85 -63.15 -22.59 -58.21
C SER A 85 -63.06 -21.56 -59.34
N GLU A 86 -61.84 -21.30 -59.83
CA GLU A 86 -61.57 -20.32 -60.90
C GLU A 86 -62.42 -20.54 -62.17
N TRP A 87 -62.93 -21.76 -62.36
CA TRP A 87 -63.86 -22.13 -63.42
C TRP A 87 -65.29 -21.61 -63.27
N PHE A 88 -65.71 -21.19 -62.06
CA PHE A 88 -67.00 -20.53 -61.83
C PHE A 88 -66.93 -19.00 -61.95
N ALA A 89 -65.74 -18.41 -61.82
CA ALA A 89 -65.54 -16.98 -62.07
C ALA A 89 -65.75 -16.62 -63.55
N LEU A 90 -65.41 -17.53 -64.46
CA LEU A 90 -65.43 -17.29 -65.90
C LEU A 90 -66.87 -17.16 -66.45
N PRO A 91 -67.85 -18.02 -66.09
CA PRO A 91 -69.26 -17.82 -66.46
C PRO A 91 -69.89 -16.60 -65.80
N ILE A 92 -69.59 -16.30 -64.54
CA ILE A 92 -70.16 -15.15 -63.81
C ILE A 92 -69.61 -13.82 -64.37
N GLY A 93 -68.32 -13.78 -64.70
CA GLY A 93 -67.70 -12.64 -65.36
C GLY A 93 -68.28 -12.40 -66.76
N ILE A 94 -68.51 -13.45 -67.54
CA ILE A 94 -69.12 -13.35 -68.88
C ILE A 94 -70.59 -12.91 -68.79
N THR A 95 -71.38 -13.46 -67.87
CA THR A 95 -72.79 -13.07 -67.72
C THR A 95 -72.98 -11.65 -67.17
N ALA A 96 -72.02 -11.13 -66.40
CA ALA A 96 -72.02 -9.73 -65.96
C ALA A 96 -71.46 -8.76 -67.02
N ALA A 97 -70.46 -9.17 -67.81
CA ALA A 97 -69.83 -8.34 -68.83
C ALA A 97 -70.74 -8.11 -70.06
N VAL A 98 -71.51 -9.12 -70.48
CA VAL A 98 -72.37 -9.03 -71.67
C VAL A 98 -73.45 -7.93 -71.55
N PRO A 99 -74.18 -7.79 -70.43
CA PRO A 99 -75.09 -6.66 -70.21
C PRO A 99 -74.38 -5.30 -70.10
N LEU A 100 -73.22 -5.24 -69.44
CA LEU A 100 -72.45 -3.99 -69.26
C LEU A 100 -72.03 -3.38 -70.60
N VAL A 101 -71.67 -4.21 -71.59
CA VAL A 101 -71.31 -3.79 -72.94
C VAL A 101 -72.55 -3.54 -73.81
N LYS A 102 -73.61 -4.36 -73.69
CA LYS A 102 -74.80 -4.26 -74.55
C LYS A 102 -75.71 -3.07 -74.22
N PHE A 103 -75.72 -2.61 -72.97
CA PHE A 103 -76.52 -1.45 -72.52
C PHE A 103 -75.72 -0.13 -72.47
N ASP A 104 -74.50 -0.09 -73.03
CA ASP A 104 -73.58 1.07 -73.01
C ASP A 104 -73.35 1.67 -71.61
N TRP A 105 -73.49 0.88 -70.56
CA TRP A 105 -73.17 1.31 -69.18
C TRP A 105 -71.67 1.51 -68.97
N TYR A 106 -70.85 0.88 -69.81
CA TYR A 106 -69.41 1.05 -69.88
C TYR A 106 -68.96 1.17 -71.35
N VAL A 107 -68.49 2.36 -71.76
CA VAL A 107 -68.03 2.61 -73.13
C VAL A 107 -66.57 2.19 -73.26
N ILE A 108 -66.32 1.24 -74.15
CA ILE A 108 -64.96 0.79 -74.47
C ILE A 108 -64.26 1.91 -75.24
N ASN A 109 -63.36 2.62 -74.55
CA ASN A 109 -62.56 3.72 -75.09
C ASN A 109 -61.07 3.49 -74.82
N GLU A 110 -60.19 4.38 -75.30
CA GLU A 110 -58.72 4.27 -75.13
C GLU A 110 -58.28 4.09 -73.66
N GLU A 111 -59.03 4.67 -72.71
CA GLU A 111 -58.82 4.54 -71.27
C GLU A 111 -59.07 3.11 -70.73
N THR A 112 -59.95 2.34 -71.37
CA THR A 112 -60.27 0.95 -70.97
C THR A 112 -59.19 -0.03 -71.39
N GLN A 113 -58.52 0.24 -72.52
CA GLN A 113 -57.31 -0.47 -72.94
C GLN A 113 -56.15 -0.15 -72.00
N LEU A 114 -56.00 1.12 -71.58
CA LEU A 114 -55.01 1.52 -70.58
C LEU A 114 -55.26 0.81 -69.23
N LEU A 115 -56.52 0.73 -68.79
CA LEU A 115 -56.91 -0.01 -67.59
C LEU A 115 -56.61 -1.51 -67.69
N ALA A 116 -56.87 -2.13 -68.85
CA ALA A 116 -56.57 -3.55 -69.07
C ALA A 116 -55.05 -3.83 -68.99
N VAL A 117 -54.21 -2.99 -69.58
CA VAL A 117 -52.74 -3.11 -69.48
C VAL A 117 -52.26 -2.84 -68.05
N PHE A 118 -52.89 -1.90 -67.33
CA PHE A 118 -52.60 -1.64 -65.91
C PHE A 118 -52.97 -2.82 -65.00
N LEU A 119 -54.12 -3.46 -65.22
CA LEU A 119 -54.50 -4.67 -64.48
C LEU A 119 -53.56 -5.84 -64.79
N ALA A 120 -53.18 -6.02 -66.06
CA ALA A 120 -52.17 -7.01 -66.44
C ALA A 120 -50.83 -6.74 -65.75
N PHE A 121 -50.41 -5.47 -65.67
CA PHE A 121 -49.24 -5.05 -64.90
C PHE A 121 -49.38 -5.40 -63.42
N CYS A 122 -50.48 -5.05 -62.75
CA CYS A 122 -50.73 -5.41 -61.35
C CYS A 122 -50.67 -6.92 -61.10
N VAL A 123 -51.24 -7.74 -61.99
CA VAL A 123 -51.18 -9.22 -61.88
C VAL A 123 -49.75 -9.73 -62.07
N THR A 124 -48.97 -9.18 -63.02
CA THR A 124 -47.56 -9.56 -63.20
C THR A 124 -46.69 -9.13 -62.02
N VAL A 125 -46.89 -7.93 -61.47
CA VAL A 125 -46.20 -7.48 -60.25
C VAL A 125 -46.57 -8.35 -59.05
N TYR A 126 -47.83 -8.78 -58.92
CA TYR A 126 -48.24 -9.66 -57.84
C TYR A 126 -47.65 -11.08 -57.96
N THR A 127 -47.68 -11.66 -59.16
CA THR A 127 -47.25 -13.05 -59.39
C THR A 127 -45.73 -13.21 -59.53
N GLN A 128 -45.04 -12.28 -60.18
CA GLN A 128 -43.60 -12.36 -60.43
C GLN A 128 -42.80 -11.41 -59.55
N GLY A 129 -43.33 -10.22 -59.24
CA GLY A 129 -42.68 -9.23 -58.38
C GLY A 129 -42.96 -9.42 -56.89
N GLY A 130 -44.03 -10.12 -56.53
CA GLY A 130 -44.50 -10.27 -55.16
C GLY A 130 -43.45 -10.93 -54.27
N ASP A 131 -42.89 -12.07 -54.69
CA ASP A 131 -41.90 -12.82 -53.89
C ASP A 131 -40.63 -12.00 -53.62
N ALA A 132 -40.19 -11.18 -54.58
CA ALA A 132 -39.04 -10.28 -54.39
C ALA A 132 -39.35 -9.16 -53.39
N ILE A 133 -40.56 -8.59 -53.44
CA ILE A 133 -41.01 -7.57 -52.47
C ILE A 133 -41.16 -8.18 -51.08
N TYR A 134 -41.76 -9.37 -50.96
CA TYR A 134 -41.89 -10.08 -49.69
C TYR A 134 -40.53 -10.39 -49.07
N LYS A 135 -39.58 -10.93 -49.84
CA LYS A 135 -38.21 -11.19 -49.36
C LYS A 135 -37.49 -9.92 -48.94
N ALA A 136 -37.67 -8.82 -49.66
CA ALA A 136 -37.07 -7.53 -49.29
C ALA A 136 -37.66 -6.98 -47.99
N LEU A 137 -38.98 -7.11 -47.78
CA LEU A 137 -39.65 -6.68 -46.55
C LEU A 137 -39.30 -7.58 -45.35
N ASP A 138 -39.23 -8.90 -45.56
CA ASP A 138 -38.85 -9.86 -44.53
C ASP A 138 -37.39 -9.67 -44.10
N GLN A 139 -36.48 -9.49 -45.06
CA GLN A 139 -35.09 -9.15 -44.76
C GLN A 139 -34.99 -7.84 -43.98
N LYS A 140 -35.77 -6.81 -44.34
CA LYS A 140 -35.83 -5.55 -43.59
C LYS A 140 -36.35 -5.74 -42.17
N ALA A 141 -37.34 -6.60 -41.95
CA ALA A 141 -37.85 -6.90 -40.62
C ALA A 141 -36.80 -7.62 -39.76
N VAL A 142 -36.09 -8.60 -40.33
CA VAL A 142 -35.01 -9.33 -39.66
C VAL A 142 -33.84 -8.41 -39.33
N ASP A 143 -33.43 -7.55 -40.28
CA ASP A 143 -32.35 -6.59 -40.07
C ASP A 143 -32.71 -5.59 -38.96
N LEU A 144 -33.95 -5.08 -38.94
CA LEU A 144 -34.42 -4.16 -37.91
C LEU A 144 -34.43 -4.81 -36.52
N LEU A 145 -34.90 -6.06 -36.40
CA LEU A 145 -34.84 -6.80 -35.14
C LEU A 145 -33.39 -6.97 -34.67
N LYS A 146 -32.48 -7.29 -35.58
CA LYS A 146 -31.06 -7.42 -35.27
C LYS A 146 -30.45 -6.09 -34.79
N GLU A 147 -30.73 -4.99 -35.49
CA GLU A 147 -30.27 -3.64 -35.08
C GLU A 147 -30.80 -3.25 -33.70
N HIS A 148 -32.05 -3.59 -33.38
CA HIS A 148 -32.64 -3.36 -32.07
C HIS A 148 -31.98 -4.21 -30.97
N THR A 149 -31.76 -5.49 -31.21
CA THR A 149 -31.05 -6.36 -30.26
C THR A 149 -29.63 -5.86 -30.02
N GLU A 150 -28.90 -5.49 -31.08
CA GLU A 150 -27.55 -4.92 -30.93
C GLU A 150 -27.55 -3.57 -30.19
N ALA A 151 -28.61 -2.77 -30.32
CA ALA A 151 -28.75 -1.52 -29.58
C ALA A 151 -29.06 -1.79 -28.09
N GLU A 152 -29.94 -2.75 -27.80
CA GLU A 152 -30.25 -3.19 -26.44
C GLU A 152 -29.02 -3.76 -25.73
N ASP A 153 -28.24 -4.61 -26.40
CA ASP A 153 -27.00 -5.18 -25.87
C ASP A 153 -25.98 -4.08 -25.52
N LYS A 154 -25.79 -3.09 -26.40
CA LYS A 154 -24.91 -1.93 -26.10
C LYS A 154 -25.39 -1.13 -24.88
N VAL A 155 -26.70 -1.01 -24.68
CA VAL A 155 -27.26 -0.33 -23.51
C VAL A 155 -27.03 -1.16 -22.25
N ILE A 156 -27.21 -2.48 -22.32
CA ILE A 156 -26.94 -3.40 -21.21
C ILE A 156 -25.46 -3.31 -20.82
N GLU A 157 -24.54 -3.41 -21.77
CA GLU A 157 -23.09 -3.26 -21.52
C GLU A 157 -22.75 -1.93 -20.85
N ALA A 158 -23.33 -0.83 -21.33
CA ALA A 158 -23.11 0.50 -20.74
C ALA A 158 -23.66 0.60 -19.30
N LEU A 159 -24.78 -0.08 -18.99
CA LEU A 159 -25.34 -0.13 -17.65
C LEU A 159 -24.52 -1.01 -16.71
N GLU A 160 -24.02 -2.15 -17.18
CA GLU A 160 -23.12 -3.02 -16.42
C GLU A 160 -21.81 -2.31 -16.05
N GLN A 161 -21.21 -1.58 -17.00
CA GLN A 161 -20.03 -0.76 -16.74
C GLN A 161 -20.30 0.31 -15.67
N LYS A 162 -21.46 0.98 -15.73
CA LYS A 162 -21.86 1.97 -14.70
C LYS A 162 -22.10 1.30 -13.35
N LEU A 163 -22.66 0.10 -13.32
CA LEU A 163 -22.86 -0.67 -12.09
C LEU A 163 -21.51 -1.01 -11.44
N VAL A 164 -20.55 -1.51 -12.22
CA VAL A 164 -19.19 -1.80 -11.73
C VAL A 164 -18.53 -0.53 -11.18
N PHE A 165 -18.64 0.60 -11.89
CA PHE A 165 -18.12 1.89 -11.43
C PHE A 165 -18.77 2.35 -10.12
N LEU A 166 -20.10 2.21 -9.99
CA LEU A 166 -20.82 2.58 -8.76
C LEU A 166 -20.46 1.68 -7.58
N LYS A 167 -20.29 0.36 -7.80
CA LYS A 167 -19.80 -0.56 -6.76
C LYS A 167 -18.37 -0.21 -6.32
N ALA A 168 -17.49 0.15 -7.25
CA ALA A 168 -16.15 0.62 -6.93
C ALA A 168 -16.19 1.91 -6.09
N ASN A 169 -17.06 2.86 -6.43
CA ASN A 169 -17.26 4.09 -5.65
C ASN A 169 -17.87 3.83 -4.26
N GLN A 170 -18.74 2.84 -4.11
CA GLN A 170 -19.30 2.46 -2.81
C GLN A 170 -18.20 1.95 -1.88
N ASN A 171 -17.29 1.12 -2.39
CA ASN A 171 -16.16 0.61 -1.62
C ASN A 171 -15.20 1.73 -1.19
N MET A 172 -15.09 2.81 -1.97
CA MET A 172 -14.24 3.96 -1.62
C MET A 172 -14.63 4.62 -0.29
N VAL A 173 -15.92 4.64 0.06
CA VAL A 173 -16.38 5.17 1.37
C VAL A 173 -15.89 4.27 2.50
N ASN A 174 -16.03 2.95 2.35
CA ASN A 174 -15.52 1.97 3.32
C ASN A 174 -13.99 2.10 3.46
N ASP A 175 -13.28 2.33 2.36
CA ASP A 175 -11.82 2.56 2.38
C ASP A 175 -11.46 3.84 3.15
N PHE A 176 -12.25 4.92 3.01
CA PHE A 176 -12.03 6.16 3.77
C PHE A 176 -12.30 5.97 5.28
N GLU A 177 -13.32 5.21 5.64
CA GLU A 177 -13.61 4.85 7.03
C GLU A 177 -12.45 4.03 7.63
N ALA A 178 -12.00 2.98 6.92
CA ALA A 178 -10.85 2.17 7.33
C ALA A 178 -9.56 3.01 7.44
N ILE A 179 -9.31 3.93 6.51
CA ILE A 179 -8.17 4.86 6.58
C ILE A 179 -8.27 5.76 7.82
N ASN A 180 -9.46 6.24 8.16
CA ASN A 180 -9.64 7.09 9.34
C ASN A 180 -9.44 6.32 10.65
N GLU A 181 -9.90 5.06 10.71
CA GLU A 181 -9.66 4.17 11.85
C GLU A 181 -8.16 3.88 12.02
N ILE A 182 -7.47 3.50 10.93
CA ILE A 182 -6.02 3.28 10.94
C ILE A 182 -5.28 4.55 11.36
N ARG A 183 -5.72 5.74 10.92
CA ARG A 183 -5.12 7.01 11.35
C ARG A 183 -5.29 7.24 12.84
N ALA A 184 -6.49 7.01 13.39
CA ALA A 184 -6.74 7.14 14.83
C ALA A 184 -5.84 6.19 15.64
N GLU A 185 -5.80 4.91 15.28
CA GLU A 185 -4.90 3.94 15.92
C GLU A 185 -3.43 4.33 15.80
N THR A 186 -3.01 4.86 14.65
CA THR A 186 -1.62 5.27 14.42
C THR A 186 -1.25 6.44 15.33
N TYR A 187 -2.16 7.40 15.53
CA TYR A 187 -1.92 8.51 16.45
C TYR A 187 -1.89 8.06 17.92
N GLU A 188 -2.73 7.11 18.31
CA GLU A 188 -2.66 6.52 19.66
C GLU A 188 -1.33 5.80 19.90
N LYS A 189 -0.91 4.95 18.95
CA LYS A 189 0.39 4.26 19.01
C LYS A 189 1.55 5.25 18.98
N LEU A 190 1.46 6.32 18.19
CA LEU A 190 2.48 7.37 18.13
C LEU A 190 2.58 8.14 19.45
N ASN A 191 1.46 8.43 20.11
CA ASN A 191 1.45 9.10 21.40
C ASN A 191 2.04 8.20 22.50
N ALA A 192 1.66 6.92 22.52
CA ALA A 192 2.24 5.93 23.43
C ALA A 192 3.76 5.77 23.20
N ALA A 193 4.20 5.69 21.94
CA ALA A 193 5.63 5.66 21.60
C ALA A 193 6.35 6.96 21.99
N GLY A 194 5.69 8.10 21.84
CA GLY A 194 6.20 9.41 22.27
C GLY A 194 6.46 9.51 23.77
N ALA A 195 5.66 8.83 24.60
CA ALA A 195 5.89 8.75 26.05
C ALA A 195 7.04 7.80 26.42
N ILE A 196 7.22 6.70 25.69
CA ILE A 196 8.21 5.66 26.00
C ILE A 196 9.61 6.04 25.49
N LYS A 197 9.70 6.67 24.31
CA LYS A 197 10.98 7.04 23.69
C LYS A 197 11.92 7.84 24.61
N PRO A 198 11.49 8.95 25.26
CA PRO A 198 12.39 9.70 26.15
C PRO A 198 12.84 8.87 27.37
N GLN A 199 12.01 7.95 27.86
CA GLN A 199 12.39 7.05 28.96
C GLN A 199 13.49 6.07 28.51
N HIS A 200 13.39 5.53 27.30
CA HIS A 200 14.40 4.64 26.74
C HIS A 200 15.70 5.38 26.43
N ASP A 201 15.62 6.58 25.85
CA ASP A 201 16.78 7.42 25.57
C ASP A 201 17.50 7.82 26.87
N PHE A 202 16.75 8.20 27.91
CA PHE A 202 17.31 8.48 29.23
C PHE A 202 17.99 7.25 29.86
N LYS A 203 17.32 6.09 29.81
CA LYS A 203 17.90 4.83 30.29
C LYS A 203 19.21 4.49 29.57
N ALA A 204 19.27 4.68 28.25
CA ALA A 204 20.47 4.45 27.47
C ALA A 204 21.62 5.40 27.88
N GLN A 205 21.33 6.67 28.11
CA GLN A 205 22.31 7.65 28.61
C GLN A 205 22.84 7.26 29.99
N VAL A 206 21.97 6.91 30.93
CA VAL A 206 22.37 6.47 32.29
C VAL A 206 23.19 5.19 32.23
N GLN A 207 22.80 4.21 31.42
CA GLN A 207 23.56 2.97 31.28
C GLN A 207 24.98 3.21 30.74
N LYS A 208 25.11 4.09 29.74
CA LYS A 208 26.41 4.47 29.19
C LYS A 208 27.29 5.16 30.23
N MET A 209 26.67 6.00 31.05
CA MET A 209 27.33 6.66 32.17
C MET A 209 27.88 5.67 33.20
N LEU A 210 27.04 4.73 33.63
CA LEU A 210 27.43 3.71 34.60
C LEU A 210 28.57 2.82 34.07
N ASN A 211 28.53 2.47 32.79
CA ASN A 211 29.61 1.72 32.15
C ASN A 211 30.92 2.53 32.12
N MET A 212 30.84 3.84 31.91
CA MET A 212 32.02 4.72 31.94
C MET A 212 32.62 4.79 33.34
N ILE A 213 31.80 4.99 34.38
CA ILE A 213 32.26 5.00 35.77
C ILE A 213 32.92 3.67 36.11
N ALA A 214 32.27 2.53 35.80
CA ALA A 214 32.81 1.21 36.07
C ALA A 214 34.17 0.98 35.37
N GLN A 215 34.31 1.44 34.12
CA GLN A 215 35.57 1.34 33.39
C GLN A 215 36.66 2.25 33.98
N GLU A 216 36.31 3.46 34.41
CA GLU A 216 37.24 4.37 35.07
C GLU A 216 37.66 3.84 36.45
N GLU A 217 36.76 3.29 37.26
CA GLU A 217 37.08 2.65 38.54
C GLU A 217 38.03 1.46 38.37
N ALA A 218 37.80 0.60 37.38
CA ALA A 218 38.71 -0.49 37.06
C ALA A 218 40.09 0.04 36.65
N SER A 219 40.12 1.04 35.77
CA SER A 219 41.37 1.66 35.30
C SER A 219 42.12 2.38 36.43
N HIS A 220 41.41 3.04 37.34
CA HIS A 220 41.99 3.71 38.51
C HIS A 220 42.56 2.68 39.49
N THR A 221 41.83 1.61 39.76
CA THR A 221 42.31 0.52 40.62
C THR A 221 43.59 -0.10 40.08
N GLU A 222 43.69 -0.31 38.77
CA GLU A 222 44.90 -0.81 38.11
C GLU A 222 46.07 0.20 38.16
N LYS A 223 45.80 1.48 37.90
CA LYS A 223 46.80 2.56 38.01
C LYS A 223 47.34 2.70 39.43
N VAL A 224 46.46 2.67 40.43
CA VAL A 224 46.87 2.73 41.84
C VAL A 224 47.70 1.50 42.20
N LYS A 225 47.28 0.29 41.80
CA LYS A 225 48.07 -0.93 42.02
C LYS A 225 49.46 -0.83 41.38
N THR A 226 49.55 -0.42 40.12
CA THR A 226 50.84 -0.29 39.41
C THR A 226 51.74 0.78 40.00
N ALA A 227 51.19 1.95 40.37
CA ALA A 227 51.93 3.01 41.04
C ALA A 227 52.43 2.59 42.43
N LEU A 228 51.59 1.92 43.23
CA LEU A 228 51.98 1.45 44.57
C LEU A 228 53.04 0.34 44.48
N MET A 229 52.96 -0.54 43.47
CA MET A 229 54.01 -1.53 43.21
C MET A 229 55.32 -0.88 42.76
N ALA A 230 55.27 0.16 41.92
CA ALA A 230 56.45 0.90 41.49
C ALA A 230 57.10 1.65 42.68
N GLU A 231 56.30 2.31 43.51
CA GLU A 231 56.77 2.99 44.72
C GLU A 231 57.37 1.99 45.72
N ALA A 232 56.69 0.86 45.97
CA ALA A 232 57.22 -0.21 46.82
C ALA A 232 58.57 -0.72 46.28
N THR A 233 58.67 -0.94 44.97
CA THR A 233 59.89 -1.42 44.33
C THR A 233 61.03 -0.41 44.47
N ALA A 234 60.77 0.88 44.23
CA ALA A 234 61.76 1.94 44.40
C ALA A 234 62.25 2.02 45.85
N THR A 235 61.31 2.04 46.81
CA THR A 235 61.62 2.19 48.24
C THR A 235 62.38 0.98 48.79
N VAL A 236 61.98 -0.25 48.43
CA VAL A 236 62.70 -1.46 48.85
C VAL A 236 64.07 -1.56 48.18
N THR A 237 64.20 -1.11 46.91
CA THR A 237 65.51 -1.05 46.23
C THR A 237 66.45 -0.05 46.91
N GLU A 238 65.93 1.11 47.30
CA GLU A 238 66.69 2.13 48.03
C GLU A 238 67.11 1.62 49.42
N GLN A 239 66.19 1.02 50.18
CA GLN A 239 66.49 0.37 51.47
C GLN A 239 67.52 -0.74 51.31
N PHE A 240 67.40 -1.57 50.27
CA PHE A 240 68.36 -2.62 49.98
C PHE A 240 69.74 -2.04 49.64
N SER A 241 69.80 -0.88 48.96
CA SER A 241 71.07 -0.25 48.60
C SER A 241 71.81 0.37 49.79
N THR A 242 71.08 0.87 50.78
CA THR A 242 71.59 1.62 51.93
C THR A 242 71.86 0.73 53.15
N ASP A 243 71.03 -0.28 53.39
CA ASP A 243 71.05 -1.04 54.63
C ASP A 243 71.94 -2.30 54.54
N LYS A 244 73.10 -2.25 55.20
CA LYS A 244 74.09 -3.35 55.20
C LYS A 244 73.56 -4.61 55.89
N ALA A 245 72.67 -4.47 56.87
CA ALA A 245 72.05 -5.59 57.57
C ALA A 245 71.11 -6.37 56.65
N LEU A 246 70.31 -5.67 55.84
CA LEU A 246 69.40 -6.28 54.85
C LEU A 246 70.17 -7.01 53.74
N LYS A 247 71.28 -6.44 53.23
CA LYS A 247 72.13 -7.11 52.22
C LYS A 247 72.71 -8.42 52.76
N LYS A 248 73.22 -8.41 53.99
CA LYS A 248 73.82 -9.60 54.61
C LYS A 248 72.75 -10.66 54.89
N ALA A 249 71.60 -10.28 55.45
CA ALA A 249 70.49 -11.18 55.69
C ALA A 249 69.94 -11.80 54.39
N ALA A 250 69.86 -11.02 53.31
CA ALA A 250 69.44 -11.51 52.00
C ALA A 250 70.43 -12.51 51.39
N LEU A 251 71.74 -12.27 51.51
CA LEU A 251 72.77 -13.20 51.08
C LEU A 251 72.76 -14.50 51.90
N ASP A 252 72.65 -14.40 53.22
CA ASP A 252 72.59 -15.56 54.11
C ASP A 252 71.32 -16.41 53.86
N ALA A 253 70.18 -15.76 53.59
CA ALA A 253 68.94 -16.45 53.19
C ALA A 253 69.06 -17.13 51.82
N ALA A 254 69.68 -16.48 50.83
CA ALA A 254 69.93 -17.08 49.51
C ALA A 254 70.86 -18.30 49.58
N ILE A 255 71.95 -18.21 50.36
CA ILE A 255 72.87 -19.33 50.61
C ILE A 255 72.16 -20.49 51.29
N SER A 256 71.27 -20.19 52.25
CA SER A 256 70.50 -21.22 52.97
C SER A 256 69.48 -21.95 52.08
N LYS A 257 68.85 -21.24 51.13
CA LYS A 257 67.95 -21.83 50.12
C LYS A 257 68.69 -22.73 49.14
N ILE A 258 69.85 -22.31 48.64
CA ILE A 258 70.67 -23.12 47.71
C ILE A 258 71.17 -24.41 48.38
N LYS A 259 71.43 -24.37 49.70
CA LYS A 259 71.83 -25.53 50.50
C LYS A 259 70.68 -26.51 50.83
N GLY A 260 69.46 -26.28 50.32
CA GLY A 260 68.32 -27.19 50.53
C GLY A 260 67.64 -27.07 51.90
N GLY A 261 67.95 -26.03 52.69
CA GLY A 261 67.25 -25.75 53.95
C GLY A 261 65.82 -25.24 53.71
N LYS A 262 64.90 -25.49 54.66
CA LYS A 262 63.56 -24.87 54.63
C LYS A 262 63.71 -23.36 54.55
N ALA A 263 63.19 -22.77 53.48
CA ALA A 263 63.21 -21.33 53.25
C ALA A 263 62.54 -20.61 54.44
N GLY A 264 63.35 -19.92 55.25
CA GLY A 264 62.83 -18.87 56.13
C GLY A 264 62.23 -17.73 55.29
N VAL A 265 61.47 -16.84 55.94
CA VAL A 265 60.87 -15.67 55.28
C VAL A 265 61.95 -14.87 54.55
N ASP A 266 61.77 -14.62 53.25
CA ASP A 266 62.73 -13.84 52.47
C ASP A 266 62.80 -12.41 53.04
N PRO A 267 63.98 -11.90 53.42
CA PRO A 267 64.10 -10.58 54.04
C PRO A 267 63.68 -9.44 53.09
N ILE A 268 63.84 -9.62 51.78
CA ILE A 268 63.34 -8.68 50.76
C ILE A 268 61.80 -8.73 50.70
N GLN A 269 61.21 -9.93 50.73
CA GLN A 269 59.75 -10.08 50.78
C GLN A 269 59.16 -9.49 52.08
N ALA A 270 59.85 -9.64 53.20
CA ALA A 270 59.50 -9.02 54.47
C ALA A 270 59.55 -7.49 54.38
N ALA A 271 60.55 -6.91 53.71
CA ALA A 271 60.66 -5.46 53.48
C ALA A 271 59.50 -4.94 52.60
N PHE A 272 59.10 -5.67 51.55
CA PHE A 272 57.89 -5.35 50.77
C PHE A 272 56.63 -5.40 51.63
N VAL A 273 56.43 -6.46 52.42
CA VAL A 273 55.26 -6.59 53.32
C VAL A 273 55.24 -5.46 54.36
N GLN A 274 56.40 -5.06 54.87
CA GLN A 274 56.51 -3.96 55.82
C GLN A 274 56.16 -2.61 55.15
N PHE A 275 56.63 -2.36 53.93
CA PHE A 275 56.24 -1.17 53.15
C PHE A 275 54.71 -1.07 52.99
N PHE A 276 54.02 -2.16 52.61
CA PHE A 276 52.55 -2.13 52.50
C PHE A 276 51.84 -1.91 53.83
N LYS A 277 52.38 -2.44 54.94
CA LYS A 277 51.84 -2.19 56.29
C LYS A 277 52.01 -0.74 56.71
N ASP A 278 53.18 -0.17 56.45
CA ASP A 278 53.51 1.21 56.82
C ASP A 278 52.71 2.21 55.96
N LYS A 279 52.56 1.95 54.66
CA LYS A 279 51.66 2.71 53.78
C LYS A 279 50.19 2.59 54.22
N ALA A 280 49.72 1.39 54.57
CA ALA A 280 48.35 1.21 55.05
C ALA A 280 48.10 1.93 56.39
N ALA A 281 49.10 2.01 57.26
CA ALA A 281 49.02 2.79 58.50
C ALA A 281 49.03 4.31 58.22
N ALA A 282 49.85 4.77 57.27
CA ALA A 282 49.91 6.17 56.87
C ALA A 282 48.59 6.66 56.24
N VAL A 283 47.96 5.86 55.38
CA VAL A 283 46.65 6.19 54.77
C VAL A 283 45.53 6.27 55.82
N LYS A 284 45.55 5.39 56.83
CA LYS A 284 44.58 5.45 57.94
C LYS A 284 44.79 6.67 58.84
N ALA A 285 46.01 7.17 58.93
CA ALA A 285 46.36 8.33 59.75
C ALA A 285 46.11 9.66 59.02
N SER A 286 46.21 9.68 57.68
CA SER A 286 46.11 10.93 56.92
C SER A 286 44.68 11.42 56.73
N GLY A 287 43.65 10.55 56.72
CA GLY A 287 42.24 10.96 56.57
C GLY A 287 42.00 11.90 55.37
N ASP A 288 42.90 11.86 54.39
CA ASP A 288 43.07 12.93 53.42
C ASP A 288 42.24 12.61 52.18
N ASP A 289 40.95 12.95 52.26
CA ASP A 289 39.99 12.83 51.16
C ASP A 289 40.34 13.75 49.97
N SER A 290 41.43 14.53 50.01
CA SER A 290 41.74 15.53 48.98
C SER A 290 42.08 14.91 47.63
N GLU A 291 42.82 13.80 47.60
CA GLU A 291 43.11 13.07 46.35
C GLU A 291 41.86 12.39 45.79
N GLU A 292 41.00 11.84 46.66
CA GLU A 292 39.72 11.24 46.26
C GLU A 292 38.74 12.30 45.73
N LYS A 293 38.73 13.51 46.31
CA LYS A 293 37.94 14.66 45.83
C LYS A 293 38.44 15.15 44.48
N ALA A 294 39.74 15.33 44.29
CA ALA A 294 40.31 15.73 43.01
C ALA A 294 40.05 14.68 41.91
N GLN A 295 40.06 13.40 42.25
CA GLN A 295 39.72 12.32 41.32
C GLN A 295 38.23 12.30 40.97
N ARG A 296 37.35 12.51 41.95
CA ARG A 296 35.90 12.68 41.71
C ARG A 296 35.61 13.90 40.85
N GLU A 297 36.28 15.03 41.08
CA GLU A 297 36.13 16.24 40.27
C GLU A 297 36.60 16.03 38.83
N ALA A 298 37.73 15.33 38.62
CA ALA A 298 38.21 14.98 37.28
C ALA A 298 37.27 14.02 36.54
N MET A 299 36.66 13.07 37.26
CA MET A 299 35.64 12.16 36.73
C MET A 299 34.37 12.94 36.35
N ILE A 300 33.88 13.83 37.22
CA ILE A 300 32.72 14.70 36.95
C ILE A 300 32.98 15.59 35.72
N ALA A 301 34.19 16.16 35.58
CA ALA A 301 34.55 16.99 34.43
C ALA A 301 34.55 16.19 33.11
N LYS A 302 35.01 14.94 33.12
CA LYS A 302 34.93 14.05 31.95
C LYS A 302 33.50 13.63 31.63
N MET A 303 32.72 13.26 32.64
CA MET A 303 31.31 12.90 32.45
C MET A 303 30.51 14.08 31.88
N ASN A 304 30.79 15.30 32.33
CA ASN A 304 30.20 16.53 31.78
C ASN A 304 30.66 16.85 30.36
N SER A 305 31.90 16.53 29.99
CA SER A 305 32.36 16.72 28.60
C SER A 305 31.70 15.72 27.64
N VAL A 306 31.53 14.47 28.08
CA VAL A 306 30.78 13.44 27.34
C VAL A 306 29.30 13.82 27.24
N ALA A 307 28.69 14.27 28.33
CA ALA A 307 27.32 14.76 28.34
C ALA A 307 27.09 15.90 27.33
N LYS A 308 28.03 16.85 27.22
CA LYS A 308 27.97 17.93 26.23
C LYS A 308 28.17 17.46 24.80
N ASN A 309 29.12 16.55 24.57
CA ASN A 309 29.43 16.05 23.22
C ASN A 309 28.33 15.13 22.67
N GLU A 310 27.64 14.41 23.54
CA GLU A 310 26.62 13.42 23.16
C GLU A 310 25.18 13.93 23.34
N GLY A 311 25.01 15.18 23.80
CA GLY A 311 23.71 15.82 23.95
C GLY A 311 22.84 15.18 25.03
N PHE A 312 23.44 14.84 26.17
CA PHE A 312 22.69 14.32 27.31
C PHE A 312 21.71 15.36 27.85
N PHE A 313 20.60 14.89 28.42
CA PHE A 313 19.54 15.75 28.96
C PHE A 313 19.90 16.40 30.31
N PHE A 314 21.07 16.11 30.86
CA PHE A 314 21.51 16.57 32.19
C PHE A 314 23.04 16.66 32.27
N GLN A 315 23.52 17.47 33.20
CA GLN A 315 24.93 17.61 33.58
C GLN A 315 25.09 17.26 35.06
N PHE A 316 26.30 17.03 35.53
CA PHE A 316 26.60 16.84 36.94
C PHE A 316 27.07 18.14 37.58
N ASP A 317 26.53 18.43 38.75
CA ASP A 317 27.03 19.50 39.60
C ASP A 317 28.38 19.13 40.25
N SER A 318 28.94 20.06 41.01
CA SER A 318 30.22 19.87 41.72
C SER A 318 30.19 18.77 42.80
N LYS A 319 29.00 18.22 43.11
CA LYS A 319 28.81 17.14 44.08
C LYS A 319 28.56 15.79 43.40
N GLY A 320 28.52 15.75 42.05
CA GLY A 320 28.22 14.55 41.28
C GLY A 320 26.73 14.23 41.24
N THR A 321 25.85 15.17 41.58
CA THR A 321 24.41 15.03 41.44
C THR A 321 23.94 15.50 40.05
N PRO A 322 23.05 14.76 39.39
CA PRO A 322 22.53 15.16 38.08
C PRO A 322 21.66 16.42 38.23
N SER A 323 22.07 17.49 37.56
CA SER A 323 21.34 18.74 37.38
C SER A 323 20.85 18.86 35.94
N LEU A 324 19.63 19.35 35.74
CA LEU A 324 19.09 19.71 34.43
C LEU A 324 19.88 20.86 33.80
#